data_AF-A0AAW1QR84-F1
#
_entry.id   AF-A0AAW1QR84-F1
#
_cell.length_a   1.000
_cell.length_b   1.000
_cell.length_c   1.000
_cell.angle_alpha   90.00
_cell.angle_beta   90.00
_cell.angle_gamma   90.00
#
_symmetry.space_group_name_H-M   'P 1'
#
loop_
_entity.id
_entity.type
_entity.pdbx_description
1 polymer ?
#
loop_
_entity_poly.entity_id
_entity_poly.type
_entity_poly.pdbx_seq_one_letter_code
_entity_poly.pdbx_strand_id
1 'polypeptide(L)'
;MLADGNPADDPVYAARTLQNLSWQGEANEAGAPNPQVARQIGAAGGVASLIAMYHAGRELSALGCLCNLMTDVSNRQQVLDAGFLPEVIAKLGMRDWSDYAAEFLAHTTADKDPIAVACVVAAGGVSALERVATKGKKKAWGTSEAKRALANLGRS
;
A
#
# COMPACT_ATOMS: atom_id res chain seq x y z
N MET A 1 -34.41 15.07 -14.65
CA MET A 1 -34.12 13.62 -14.57
C MET A 1 -32.61 13.48 -14.57
N LEU A 2 -31.99 13.61 -13.41
CA LEU A 2 -30.57 13.32 -13.18
C LEU A 2 -30.58 12.33 -12.02
N ALA A 3 -30.03 11.14 -12.26
CA ALA A 3 -30.01 10.07 -11.28
C ALA A 3 -29.19 10.52 -10.07
N ASP A 4 -29.82 10.51 -8.89
CA ASP A 4 -29.15 10.53 -7.60
C ASP A 4 -28.29 9.26 -7.50
N GLY A 5 -27.03 9.36 -7.93
CA GLY A 5 -26.06 8.28 -7.77
C GLY A 5 -25.84 8.04 -6.28
N ASN A 6 -26.08 6.81 -5.83
CA ASN A 6 -25.84 6.40 -4.46
C ASN A 6 -24.36 6.72 -4.11
N PRO A 7 -24.05 7.42 -3.01
CA PRO A 7 -22.67 7.71 -2.64
C PRO A 7 -21.81 6.45 -2.44
N ALA A 8 -22.43 5.26 -2.27
CA ALA A 8 -21.72 3.97 -2.30
C ALA A 8 -21.17 3.58 -3.69
N ASP A 9 -21.71 4.16 -4.77
CA ASP A 9 -21.25 3.95 -6.15
C ASP A 9 -20.05 4.86 -6.50
N ASP A 10 -19.68 5.81 -5.62
CA ASP A 10 -18.48 6.62 -5.78
C ASP A 10 -17.25 5.85 -5.24
N PRO A 11 -16.30 5.48 -6.10
CA PRO A 11 -15.08 4.78 -5.68
C PRO A 11 -14.21 5.61 -4.73
N VAL A 12 -14.31 6.95 -4.72
CA VAL A 12 -13.70 7.80 -3.66
C VAL A 12 -14.30 7.46 -2.30
N TYR A 13 -15.62 7.36 -2.24
CA TYR A 13 -16.34 7.08 -1.01
C TYR A 13 -16.04 5.67 -0.54
N ALA A 14 -16.10 4.67 -1.42
CA ALA A 14 -15.72 3.29 -1.10
C ALA A 14 -14.28 3.18 -0.58
N ALA A 15 -13.30 3.82 -1.23
CA ALA A 15 -11.92 3.81 -0.76
C ALA A 15 -11.77 4.50 0.61
N ARG A 16 -12.46 5.63 0.83
CA ARG A 16 -12.47 6.32 2.12
C ARG A 16 -13.14 5.46 3.21
N THR A 17 -14.25 4.80 2.88
CA THR A 17 -14.97 3.90 3.77
C THR A 17 -14.14 2.68 4.09
N LEU A 18 -13.41 2.09 3.14
CA LEU A 18 -12.48 0.98 3.37
C LEU A 18 -11.28 1.43 4.22
N GLN A 19 -10.76 2.63 3.99
CA GLN A 19 -9.71 3.24 4.80
C GLN A 19 -10.18 3.43 6.26
N ASN A 20 -11.42 3.88 6.45
CA ASN A 20 -12.04 4.08 7.76
C ASN A 20 -12.46 2.76 8.44
N LEU A 21 -12.98 1.77 7.70
CA LEU A 21 -13.39 0.46 8.21
C LEU A 21 -12.19 -0.42 8.57
N SER A 22 -11.06 -0.18 7.91
CA SER A 22 -9.79 -0.76 8.32
C SER A 22 -9.35 -0.19 9.67
N TRP A 23 -9.87 0.92 10.17
CA TRP A 23 -9.47 1.48 11.46
C TRP A 23 -10.24 0.82 12.62
N GLN A 24 -9.56 0.28 13.65
CA GLN A 24 -10.20 0.00 14.95
C GLN A 24 -9.72 0.98 16.02
N GLY A 25 -10.68 1.67 16.65
CA GLY A 25 -10.47 2.47 17.88
C GLY A 25 -11.19 3.81 17.83
N GLU A 26 -12.07 4.04 18.81
CA GLU A 26 -12.49 5.40 19.18
C GLU A 26 -11.25 6.22 19.58
N ALA A 27 -11.33 7.52 19.37
CA ALA A 27 -10.27 8.49 19.63
C ALA A 27 -9.42 8.08 20.85
N ASN A 28 -8.10 7.93 20.66
CA ASN A 28 -7.00 8.22 21.59
C ASN A 28 -5.83 7.21 21.58
N GLU A 29 -5.87 6.11 20.83
CA GLU A 29 -4.69 5.24 20.62
C GLU A 29 -4.55 4.90 19.13
N ALA A 30 -3.31 4.83 18.63
CA ALA A 30 -2.98 4.77 17.20
C ALA A 30 -3.73 3.64 16.48
N GLY A 31 -4.75 3.99 15.70
CA GLY A 31 -5.60 3.02 15.00
C GLY A 31 -4.83 2.24 13.96
N ALA A 32 -4.69 0.95 14.22
CA ALA A 32 -4.09 0.00 13.31
C ALA A 32 -5.17 -0.57 12.35
N PRO A 33 -4.76 -1.01 11.15
CA PRO A 33 -5.64 -1.75 10.25
C PRO A 33 -6.26 -2.99 10.94
N ASN A 34 -7.54 -3.26 10.74
CA ASN A 34 -8.24 -4.42 11.26
C ASN A 34 -7.93 -5.64 10.36
N PRO A 35 -7.13 -6.61 10.83
CA PRO A 35 -6.68 -7.71 10.01
C PRO A 35 -7.82 -8.62 9.54
N GLN A 36 -8.92 -8.73 10.31
CA GLN A 36 -10.07 -9.54 9.93
C GLN A 36 -10.84 -8.89 8.77
N VAL A 37 -11.03 -7.57 8.83
CA VAL A 37 -11.68 -6.81 7.75
C VAL A 37 -10.82 -6.83 6.49
N ALA A 38 -9.50 -6.61 6.62
CA ALA A 38 -8.56 -6.71 5.51
C ALA A 38 -8.65 -8.07 4.80
N ARG A 39 -8.68 -9.17 5.56
CA ARG A 39 -8.85 -10.52 5.01
C ARG A 39 -10.18 -10.70 4.27
N GLN A 40 -11.28 -10.24 4.87
CA GLN A 40 -12.62 -10.36 4.25
C GLN A 40 -12.71 -9.57 2.94
N ILE A 41 -12.19 -8.34 2.91
CA ILE A 41 -12.14 -7.51 1.70
C ILE A 41 -11.31 -8.20 0.62
N GLY A 42 -10.13 -8.71 0.98
CA GLY A 42 -9.26 -9.43 0.04
C GLY A 42 -9.91 -10.68 -0.52
N ALA A 43 -10.54 -11.50 0.34
CA ALA A 43 -11.26 -12.70 -0.08
C ALA A 43 -12.45 -12.40 -1.01
N ALA A 44 -13.03 -11.20 -0.92
CA ALA A 44 -14.07 -10.72 -1.82
C ALA A 44 -13.54 -10.13 -3.14
N GLY A 45 -12.24 -10.26 -3.43
CA GLY A 45 -11.60 -9.73 -4.64
C GLY A 45 -11.18 -8.26 -4.52
N GLY A 46 -11.16 -7.69 -3.31
CA GLY A 46 -10.87 -6.28 -3.08
C GLY A 46 -9.47 -5.84 -3.55
N VAL A 47 -8.46 -6.73 -3.50
CA VAL A 47 -7.11 -6.43 -4.00
C VAL A 47 -7.15 -6.14 -5.51
N ALA A 48 -7.79 -7.00 -6.29
CA ALA A 48 -7.91 -6.83 -7.74
C ALA A 48 -8.68 -5.55 -8.10
N SER A 49 -9.77 -5.27 -7.39
CA SER A 49 -10.56 -4.05 -7.56
C SER A 49 -9.75 -2.78 -7.26
N LEU A 50 -8.90 -2.80 -6.23
CA LEU A 50 -8.05 -1.66 -5.90
C LEU A 50 -6.92 -1.45 -6.92
N ILE A 51 -6.35 -2.53 -7.47
CA ILE A 51 -5.39 -2.43 -8.57
C ILE A 51 -6.07 -1.86 -9.83
N ALA A 52 -7.28 -2.31 -10.16
CA ALA A 52 -8.05 -1.74 -11.26
C ALA A 52 -8.35 -0.24 -11.03
N MET A 53 -8.68 0.14 -9.79
CA MET A 53 -8.88 1.53 -9.39
C MET A 53 -7.60 2.37 -9.56
N TYR A 54 -6.43 1.80 -9.22
CA TYR A 54 -5.13 2.44 -9.45
C TYR A 54 -4.94 2.76 -10.93
N HIS A 55 -5.18 1.80 -11.83
CA HIS A 55 -5.06 2.03 -13.28
C HIS A 55 -6.10 3.01 -13.85
N ALA A 56 -7.22 3.22 -13.15
CA ALA A 56 -8.24 4.20 -13.51
C ALA A 56 -7.88 5.65 -13.08
N GLY A 57 -6.64 5.93 -12.69
CA GLY A 57 -6.16 7.27 -12.34
C GLY A 57 -6.52 7.69 -10.91
N ARG A 58 -6.66 6.71 -10.00
CA ARG A 58 -7.00 6.93 -8.58
C ARG A 58 -5.89 6.39 -7.67
N GLU A 59 -4.65 6.60 -8.07
CA GLU A 59 -3.48 5.92 -7.54
C GLU A 59 -3.30 6.10 -6.04
N LEU A 60 -3.46 7.32 -5.51
CA LEU A 60 -3.25 7.61 -4.09
C LEU A 60 -4.28 6.91 -3.19
N SER A 61 -5.57 6.96 -3.56
CA SER A 61 -6.63 6.29 -2.82
C SER A 61 -6.45 4.78 -2.85
N ALA A 62 -6.11 4.24 -4.02
CA ALA A 62 -5.87 2.81 -4.20
C ALA A 62 -4.67 2.32 -3.39
N LEU A 63 -3.53 3.00 -3.47
CA LEU A 63 -2.31 2.64 -2.74
C LEU A 63 -2.52 2.70 -1.23
N GLY A 64 -3.15 3.75 -0.71
CA GLY A 64 -3.45 3.84 0.73
C GLY A 64 -4.36 2.71 1.23
N CYS A 65 -5.36 2.32 0.44
CA CYS A 65 -6.21 1.17 0.78
C CYS A 65 -5.43 -0.14 0.71
N LEU A 66 -4.62 -0.35 -0.33
CA LEU A 66 -3.78 -1.55 -0.46
C LEU A 66 -2.81 -1.68 0.72
N CYS A 67 -2.20 -0.59 1.19
CA CYS A 67 -1.36 -0.59 2.40
C CYS A 67 -2.10 -1.19 3.61
N ASN A 68 -3.37 -0.79 3.83
CA ASN A 68 -4.18 -1.33 4.92
C ASN A 68 -4.49 -2.83 4.73
N LEU A 69 -4.80 -3.25 3.51
CA LEU A 69 -5.15 -4.64 3.19
C LEU A 69 -3.94 -5.57 3.33
N MET A 70 -2.73 -5.08 3.06
CA MET A 70 -1.48 -5.84 3.14
C MET A 70 -1.03 -6.19 4.56
N THR A 71 -1.82 -5.86 5.59
CA THR A 71 -1.63 -6.43 6.93
C THR A 71 -1.92 -7.94 6.97
N ASP A 72 -2.78 -8.45 6.09
CA ASP A 72 -2.99 -9.89 5.89
C ASP A 72 -2.00 -10.46 4.85
N VAL A 73 -1.38 -11.60 5.19
CA VAL A 73 -0.38 -12.29 4.35
C VAL A 73 -0.97 -12.70 2.99
N SER A 74 -2.22 -13.17 2.97
CA SER A 74 -2.86 -13.65 1.73
C SER A 74 -3.07 -12.49 0.75
N ASN A 75 -3.36 -11.30 1.25
CA ASN A 75 -3.51 -10.10 0.43
C ASN A 75 -2.17 -9.65 -0.14
N ARG A 76 -1.07 -9.79 0.62
CA ARG A 76 0.28 -9.54 0.09
C ARG A 76 0.58 -10.47 -1.08
N GLN A 77 0.27 -11.77 -0.95
CA GLN A 77 0.48 -12.72 -2.04
C GLN A 77 -0.34 -12.35 -3.28
N GLN A 78 -1.61 -11.97 -3.14
CA GLN A 78 -2.44 -11.52 -4.26
C GLN A 78 -1.84 -10.32 -5.02
N VAL A 79 -1.25 -9.37 -4.29
CA VAL A 79 -0.52 -8.23 -4.90
C VAL A 79 0.70 -8.70 -5.70
N LEU A 80 1.46 -9.65 -5.16
CA LEU A 80 2.63 -10.21 -5.85
C LEU A 80 2.22 -10.95 -7.12
N ASP A 81 1.19 -11.79 -7.03
CA ASP A 81 0.66 -12.58 -8.14
C ASP A 81 0.10 -11.69 -9.25
N ALA A 82 -0.45 -10.52 -8.90
CA ALA A 82 -0.91 -9.52 -9.85
C ALA A 82 0.24 -8.77 -10.57
N GLY A 83 1.50 -8.98 -10.18
CA GLY A 83 2.66 -8.35 -10.80
C GLY A 83 2.73 -6.83 -10.58
N PHE A 84 2.10 -6.32 -9.52
CA PHE A 84 1.89 -4.88 -9.31
C PHE A 84 3.14 -4.11 -8.83
N LEU A 85 4.15 -4.82 -8.30
CA LEU A 85 5.33 -4.19 -7.69
C LEU A 85 6.16 -3.25 -8.58
N PRO A 86 6.44 -3.57 -9.87
CA PRO A 86 7.22 -2.68 -10.73
C PRO A 86 6.57 -1.30 -10.88
N GLU A 87 5.24 -1.24 -10.91
CA GLU A 87 4.50 0.02 -11.02
C GLU A 87 4.59 0.86 -9.75
N VAL A 88 4.50 0.23 -8.58
CA VAL A 88 4.69 0.91 -7.29
C VAL A 88 6.12 1.42 -7.16
N ILE A 89 7.12 0.63 -7.56
CA ILE A 89 8.53 1.02 -7.52
C ILE A 89 8.80 2.21 -8.44
N ALA A 90 8.15 2.28 -9.61
CA ALA A 90 8.25 3.42 -10.51
C ALA A 90 7.72 4.73 -9.91
N LYS A 91 6.85 4.67 -8.89
CA LYS A 91 6.34 5.85 -8.15
C LYS A 91 7.29 6.33 -7.05
N LEU A 92 8.31 5.56 -6.67
CA LEU A 92 9.32 6.02 -5.70
C LEU A 92 10.10 7.22 -6.28
N GLY A 93 10.15 8.30 -5.50
CA GLY A 93 10.77 9.57 -5.91
C GLY A 93 9.85 10.52 -6.66
N MET A 94 8.62 10.13 -6.98
CA MET A 94 7.58 11.07 -7.43
C MET A 94 6.96 11.78 -6.22
N ARG A 95 6.92 13.12 -6.24
CA ARG A 95 6.65 13.94 -5.05
C ARG A 95 5.39 13.52 -4.27
N ASP A 96 4.30 13.24 -4.97
CA ASP A 96 3.00 13.04 -4.33
C ASP A 96 2.73 11.56 -3.96
N TRP A 97 3.49 10.61 -4.54
CA TRP A 97 3.29 9.16 -4.36
C TRP A 97 4.41 8.46 -3.60
N SER A 98 5.58 9.08 -3.47
CA SER A 98 6.78 8.43 -2.95
C SER A 98 6.59 7.90 -1.53
N ASP A 99 5.82 8.59 -0.70
CA ASP A 99 5.60 8.18 0.69
C ASP A 99 4.73 6.90 0.76
N TYR A 100 3.61 6.89 0.03
CA TYR A 100 2.75 5.72 -0.08
C TYR A 100 3.43 4.54 -0.76
N ALA A 101 4.25 4.78 -1.78
CA ALA A 101 5.02 3.73 -2.44
C ALA A 101 6.06 3.11 -1.48
N ALA A 102 6.70 3.92 -0.63
CA ALA A 102 7.63 3.42 0.38
C ALA A 102 6.92 2.61 1.47
N GLU A 103 5.77 3.10 1.95
CA GLU A 103 4.92 2.36 2.90
C GLU A 103 4.45 1.02 2.31
N PHE A 104 3.99 1.04 1.07
CA PHE A 104 3.52 -0.15 0.37
C PHE A 104 4.58 -1.24 0.39
N LEU A 105 5.81 -0.90 -0.02
CA LEU A 105 6.93 -1.84 -0.07
C LEU A 105 7.36 -2.31 1.32
N ALA A 106 7.25 -1.44 2.33
CA ALA A 106 7.52 -1.82 3.72
C ALA A 106 6.50 -2.82 4.25
N HIS A 107 5.23 -2.70 3.86
CA HIS A 107 4.20 -3.70 4.16
C HIS A 107 4.39 -4.99 3.36
N THR A 108 4.69 -4.91 2.06
CA THR A 108 4.97 -6.08 1.22
C THR A 108 6.08 -6.95 1.81
N THR A 109 7.09 -6.33 2.42
CA THR A 109 8.28 -7.02 2.97
C THR A 109 8.22 -7.25 4.48
N ALA A 110 7.09 -6.95 5.15
CA ALA A 110 7.03 -6.86 6.61
C ALA A 110 7.37 -8.17 7.35
N ASP A 111 6.96 -9.30 6.79
CA ASP A 111 7.26 -10.65 7.30
C ASP A 111 8.60 -11.20 6.80
N LYS A 112 9.31 -10.43 5.97
CA LYS A 112 10.56 -10.82 5.30
C LYS A 112 10.39 -12.12 4.50
N ASP A 113 9.21 -12.34 3.94
CA ASP A 113 8.94 -13.46 3.05
C ASP A 113 9.98 -13.48 1.89
N PRO A 114 10.72 -14.59 1.68
CA PRO A 114 11.77 -14.64 0.67
C PRO A 114 11.28 -14.35 -0.75
N ILE A 115 10.04 -14.72 -1.08
CA ILE A 115 9.46 -14.47 -2.41
C ILE A 115 9.21 -12.97 -2.58
N ALA A 116 8.52 -12.34 -1.63
CA ALA A 116 8.28 -10.90 -1.62
C ALA A 116 9.60 -10.11 -1.69
N VAL A 117 10.59 -10.48 -0.89
CA VAL A 117 11.93 -9.89 -0.90
C VAL A 117 12.58 -10.02 -2.28
N ALA A 118 12.57 -11.22 -2.86
CA ALA A 118 13.16 -11.47 -4.17
C ALA A 118 12.47 -10.66 -5.27
N CYS A 119 11.13 -10.56 -5.25
CA CYS A 119 10.37 -9.76 -6.22
C CYS A 119 10.70 -8.27 -6.13
N VAL A 120 10.78 -7.70 -4.91
CA VAL A 120 11.14 -6.28 -4.72
C VAL A 120 12.58 -6.02 -5.18
N VAL A 121 13.52 -6.92 -4.90
CA VAL A 121 14.91 -6.80 -5.35
C VAL A 121 14.99 -6.89 -6.87
N ALA A 122 14.35 -7.89 -7.49
CA ALA A 122 14.36 -8.11 -8.93
C ALA A 122 13.76 -6.93 -9.71
N ALA A 123 12.75 -6.26 -9.14
CA ALA A 123 12.13 -5.06 -9.72
C ALA A 123 12.95 -3.77 -9.48
N GLY A 124 14.17 -3.86 -8.91
CA GLY A 124 15.04 -2.71 -8.67
C GLY A 124 14.66 -1.86 -7.45
N GLY A 125 13.86 -2.40 -6.53
CA GLY A 125 13.33 -1.68 -5.37
C GLY A 125 14.42 -1.17 -4.42
N VAL A 126 15.55 -1.89 -4.26
CA VAL A 126 16.63 -1.52 -3.33
C VAL A 126 17.18 -0.12 -3.63
N SER A 127 17.68 0.10 -4.86
CA SER A 127 18.27 1.39 -5.23
C SER A 127 17.24 2.52 -5.23
N ALA A 128 15.96 2.21 -5.51
CA ALA A 128 14.89 3.20 -5.44
C ALA A 128 14.60 3.63 -3.99
N LEU A 129 14.53 2.67 -3.06
CA LEU A 129 14.35 2.93 -1.63
C LEU A 129 15.56 3.67 -1.03
N GLU A 130 16.79 3.34 -1.40
CA GLU A 130 18.00 4.05 -0.96
C GLU A 130 17.97 5.53 -1.34
N ARG A 131 17.51 5.86 -2.57
CA ARG A 131 17.34 7.26 -2.99
C ARG A 131 16.32 7.99 -2.14
N VAL A 132 15.20 7.36 -1.80
CA VAL A 132 14.17 7.96 -0.95
C VAL A 132 14.69 8.13 0.48
N ALA A 133 15.36 7.13 1.03
CA ALA A 133 15.91 7.14 2.38
C ALA A 133 17.00 8.20 2.60
N THR A 134 17.73 8.58 1.54
CA THR A 134 18.84 9.55 1.58
C THR A 134 18.43 10.97 1.20
N LYS A 135 17.50 11.15 0.25
CA LYS A 135 17.04 12.47 -0.20
C LYS A 135 15.92 13.08 0.66
N GLY A 136 15.25 12.27 1.48
CA GLY A 136 14.16 12.72 2.32
C GLY A 136 14.59 13.78 3.34
N LYS A 137 13.72 14.76 3.62
CA LYS A 137 13.85 15.55 4.85
C LYS A 137 13.85 14.57 6.02
N LYS A 138 14.78 14.71 6.98
CA LYS A 138 14.99 13.78 8.13
C LYS A 138 13.73 13.43 8.97
N LYS A 139 12.56 14.03 8.71
CA LYS A 139 11.28 13.82 9.40
C LYS A 139 10.10 13.44 8.48
N ALA A 140 10.31 13.16 7.19
CA ALA A 140 9.22 12.75 6.31
C ALA A 140 8.89 11.27 6.54
N TRP A 141 7.60 10.94 6.69
CA TRP A 141 7.12 9.59 6.95
C TRP A 141 7.62 8.56 5.91
N GLY A 142 7.58 8.88 4.61
CA GLY A 142 8.10 7.99 3.57
C GLY A 142 9.59 7.68 3.67
N THR A 143 10.38 8.53 4.33
CA THR A 143 11.80 8.22 4.62
C THR A 143 11.93 7.11 5.66
N SER A 144 11.07 7.12 6.68
CA SER A 144 11.02 6.06 7.69
C SER A 144 10.56 4.75 7.08
N GLU A 145 9.53 4.79 6.22
CA GLU A 145 9.04 3.61 5.51
C GLU A 145 10.08 3.04 4.55
N ALA A 146 10.80 3.90 3.82
CA ALA A 146 11.87 3.44 2.94
C ALA A 146 12.98 2.72 3.73
N LYS A 147 13.35 3.23 4.89
CA LYS A 147 14.32 2.57 5.79
C LYS A 147 13.79 1.27 6.36
N ARG A 148 12.51 1.22 6.74
CA ARG A 148 11.84 0.00 7.21
C ARG A 148 11.86 -1.08 6.13
N ALA A 149 11.49 -0.74 4.90
CA ALA A 149 11.57 -1.64 3.76
C ALA A 149 13.00 -2.13 3.51
N LEU A 150 14.00 -1.23 3.51
CA LEU A 150 15.40 -1.62 3.34
C LEU A 150 15.86 -2.60 4.45
N ALA A 151 15.52 -2.33 5.70
CA ALA A 151 15.84 -3.24 6.82
C ALA A 151 15.17 -4.62 6.65
N ASN A 152 13.93 -4.67 6.15
CA ASN A 152 13.25 -5.93 5.84
C ASN A 152 13.94 -6.70 4.71
N LEU A 153 14.53 -6.01 3.74
CA LEU A 153 15.33 -6.58 2.65
C LEU A 153 16.76 -6.97 3.10
N GLY A 154 17.11 -6.81 4.37
CA GLY A 154 18.46 -7.08 4.89
C GLY A 154 19.50 -6.03 4.48
N ARG A 155 19.06 -4.81 4.16
CA ARG A 155 19.90 -3.66 3.79
C ARG A 155 19.73 -2.59 4.89
N SER A 156 20.60 -2.59 5.90
CA SER A 156 20.55 -1.64 7.03
C SER A 156 21.87 -0.89 7.17
#